data_AF-A0A2X1QDY3-F1
#
_entry.id   AF-A0A2X1QDY3-F1
#
_cell.length_a   1.000
_cell.length_b   1.000
_cell.length_c   1.000
_cell.angle_alpha   90.00
_cell.angle_beta   90.00
_cell.angle_gamma   90.00
#
_symmetry.space_group_name_H-M   'P 1'
#
loop_
_entity.id
_entity.type
_entity.pdbx_description
1 polymer ?
#
loop_
_entity_poly.entity_id
_entity_poly.type
_entity_poly.pdbx_seq_one_letter_code
_entity_poly.pdbx_strand_id
1 'polypeptide(L)'
;MIQVRAADREAVEAILAVNGLADCVHYLGKAVEGDRFVLTAGGQTVFSESRTTLRMWWAETTWQMQRLRDNPACADQEHEAKANDADPGLNVKLSFDINDDVAAPYIATGARPKVAVLARAGGELPR
;
A
#
# COMPACT_ATOMS: atom_id res chain seq x y z
N MET A 1 -1.81 -13.97 -7.38
CA MET A 1 -1.01 -14.38 -6.21
C MET A 1 -1.77 -13.97 -4.96
N ILE A 2 -1.83 -14.81 -3.94
CA ILE A 2 -2.41 -14.48 -2.63
C ILE A 2 -1.34 -14.64 -1.55
N GLN A 3 -1.34 -13.76 -0.54
CA GLN A 3 -0.50 -13.89 0.65
C GLN A 3 -1.40 -14.22 1.83
N VAL A 4 -1.05 -15.29 2.55
CA VAL A 4 -1.78 -15.77 3.73
C VAL A 4 -0.84 -15.87 4.91
N ARG A 5 -1.38 -15.85 6.14
CA ARG A 5 -0.59 -16.22 7.31
C ARG A 5 -0.11 -17.66 7.16
N ALA A 6 1.10 -17.95 7.61
CA ALA A 6 1.67 -19.29 7.52
C ALA A 6 0.78 -20.36 8.17
N ALA A 7 0.16 -20.02 9.32
CA ALA A 7 -0.75 -20.91 10.04
C ALA A 7 -2.06 -21.22 9.28
N ASP A 8 -2.47 -20.35 8.36
CA ASP A 8 -3.74 -20.49 7.62
C ASP A 8 -3.56 -21.22 6.28
N ARG A 9 -2.31 -21.55 5.90
CA ARG A 9 -1.99 -22.08 4.57
C ARG A 9 -2.77 -23.35 4.23
N GLU A 10 -2.71 -24.35 5.11
CA GLU A 10 -3.37 -25.65 4.86
C GLU A 10 -4.89 -25.49 4.74
N ALA A 11 -5.49 -24.67 5.59
CA ALA A 11 -6.92 -24.39 5.54
C ALA A 11 -7.32 -23.71 4.21
N VAL A 12 -6.51 -22.75 3.74
CA VAL A 12 -6.75 -22.06 2.47
C VAL A 12 -6.56 -23.01 1.27
N GLU A 13 -5.50 -23.82 1.26
CA GLU A 13 -5.28 -24.83 0.21
C GLU A 13 -6.43 -25.85 0.17
N ALA A 14 -6.93 -26.29 1.33
CA ALA A 14 -8.09 -27.19 1.42
C ALA A 14 -9.37 -26.56 0.83
N ILE A 15 -9.64 -25.28 1.12
CA ILE A 15 -10.77 -24.56 0.54
C ILE A 15 -10.65 -24.50 -0.99
N LEU A 16 -9.46 -24.17 -1.51
CA LEU A 16 -9.21 -24.12 -2.95
C LEU A 16 -9.37 -25.50 -3.60
N ALA A 17 -8.93 -26.57 -2.94
CA ALA A 17 -9.08 -27.94 -3.40
C ALA A 17 -10.55 -28.39 -3.47
N VAL A 18 -11.36 -28.08 -2.44
CA VAL A 18 -12.81 -28.38 -2.44
C VAL A 18 -13.53 -27.68 -3.60
N ASN A 19 -13.02 -26.54 -4.06
CA ASN A 19 -13.54 -25.81 -5.22
C ASN A 19 -12.92 -26.27 -6.56
N GLY A 20 -12.19 -27.39 -6.58
CA GLY A 20 -11.63 -27.97 -7.80
C GLY A 20 -10.40 -27.25 -8.35
N LEU A 21 -9.74 -26.40 -7.54
CA LEU A 21 -8.59 -25.60 -7.98
C LEU A 21 -7.24 -26.20 -7.58
N ALA A 22 -7.21 -27.37 -6.95
CA ALA A 22 -6.00 -27.96 -6.36
C ALA A 22 -4.78 -27.95 -7.32
N ASP A 23 -4.98 -28.39 -8.57
CA ASP A 23 -3.90 -28.50 -9.57
C ASP A 23 -3.45 -27.14 -10.13
N CYS A 24 -4.23 -26.08 -9.89
CA CYS A 24 -3.90 -24.70 -10.28
C CYS A 24 -3.24 -23.91 -9.14
N VAL A 25 -3.17 -24.47 -7.93
CA VAL A 25 -2.55 -23.82 -6.78
C VAL A 25 -1.12 -24.29 -6.63
N HIS A 26 -0.19 -23.33 -6.63
CA HIS A 26 1.22 -23.59 -6.42
C HIS A 26 1.74 -22.70 -5.29
N TYR A 27 2.39 -23.33 -4.32
CA TYR A 27 3.12 -22.60 -3.31
C TYR A 27 4.41 -22.04 -3.91
N LEU A 28 4.56 -20.71 -3.86
CA LEU A 28 5.71 -20.01 -4.42
C LEU A 28 6.78 -19.69 -3.38
N GLY A 29 6.37 -19.37 -2.14
CA GLY A 29 7.31 -18.93 -1.10
C GLY A 29 6.67 -17.99 -0.09
N LYS A 30 7.47 -17.08 0.45
CA LYS A 30 7.08 -16.12 1.49
C LYS A 30 7.63 -14.73 1.18
N ALA A 31 6.92 -13.70 1.64
CA ALA A 31 7.50 -12.37 1.76
C ALA A 31 8.52 -12.38 2.91
N VAL A 32 9.63 -11.66 2.72
CA VAL A 32 10.68 -11.48 3.72
C VAL A 32 11.00 -10.01 3.83
N GLU A 33 11.47 -9.59 5.00
CA GLU A 33 12.01 -8.25 5.20
C GLU A 33 13.32 -8.06 4.42
N GLY A 34 13.62 -6.81 4.09
CA GLY A 34 14.80 -6.41 3.33
C GLY A 34 14.53 -6.29 1.82
N ASP A 35 15.62 -6.17 1.07
CA ASP A 35 15.59 -5.67 -0.31
C ASP A 35 15.89 -6.75 -1.37
N ARG A 36 15.73 -8.04 -1.07
CA ARG A 36 16.04 -9.11 -2.02
C ARG A 36 14.80 -9.67 -2.69
N PHE A 37 14.79 -9.68 -4.02
CA PHE A 37 13.83 -10.42 -4.84
C PHE A 37 14.54 -11.62 -5.48
N VAL A 38 14.18 -12.83 -5.06
CA VAL A 38 14.86 -14.06 -5.46
C VAL A 38 13.85 -15.08 -5.99
N LEU A 39 14.14 -15.63 -7.16
CA LEU A 39 13.42 -16.75 -7.76
C LEU A 39 14.36 -17.95 -7.85
N THR A 40 13.91 -19.10 -7.36
CA THR A 40 14.66 -20.35 -7.42
C THR A 40 13.84 -21.45 -8.10
N ALA A 41 14.53 -22.38 -8.76
CA ALA A 41 13.94 -23.58 -9.33
C ALA A 41 14.90 -24.75 -9.08
N GLY A 42 14.39 -25.86 -8.52
CA GLY A 42 15.22 -27.04 -8.22
C GLY A 42 16.42 -26.76 -7.30
N GLY A 43 16.31 -25.76 -6.42
CA GLY A 43 17.42 -25.32 -5.54
C GLY A 43 18.45 -24.40 -6.21
N GLN A 44 18.31 -24.10 -7.50
CA GLN A 44 19.17 -23.16 -8.22
C GLN A 44 18.51 -21.79 -8.32
N THR A 45 19.31 -20.73 -8.20
CA THR A 45 18.85 -19.35 -8.39
C THR A 45 18.63 -19.08 -9.88
N VAL A 46 17.40 -18.75 -10.25
CA VAL A 46 17.02 -18.38 -11.62
C VAL A 46 17.16 -16.87 -11.83
N PHE A 47 16.77 -16.09 -10.82
CA PHE A 47 16.86 -14.64 -10.85
C PHE A 47 17.03 -14.12 -9.42
N SER A 48 17.87 -13.09 -9.24
CA SER A 48 18.15 -12.53 -7.92
C SER A 48 18.61 -11.09 -8.05
N GLU A 49 17.77 -10.14 -7.65
CA GLU A 49 18.07 -8.72 -7.76
C GLU A 49 17.60 -7.95 -6.52
N SER A 50 18.07 -6.71 -6.38
CA SER A 50 17.50 -5.74 -5.45
C SER A 50 16.05 -5.42 -5.85
N ARG A 51 15.13 -5.52 -4.88
CA ARG A 51 13.73 -5.11 -5.07
C ARG A 51 13.64 -3.61 -5.36
N THR A 52 14.49 -2.80 -4.73
CA THR A 52 14.61 -1.35 -4.97
C THR A 52 15.05 -1.06 -6.39
N THR A 53 16.06 -1.77 -6.92
CA THR A 53 16.46 -1.65 -8.34
C THR A 53 15.29 -1.94 -9.27
N LEU A 54 14.57 -3.04 -9.05
CA LEU A 54 13.38 -3.39 -9.86
C LEU A 54 12.29 -2.32 -9.79
N ARG A 55 12.06 -1.76 -8.59
CA ARG A 55 11.10 -0.67 -8.38
C ARG A 55 11.52 0.60 -9.13
N MET A 56 12.81 0.93 -9.15
CA MET A 56 13.34 2.09 -9.86
C MET A 56 13.13 1.96 -11.37
N TRP A 57 13.48 0.80 -11.95
CA TRP A 57 13.21 0.52 -13.36
C TRP A 57 11.72 0.61 -13.69
N TRP A 58 10.87 0.05 -12.84
CA TRP A 58 9.42 0.14 -13.03
C TRP A 58 8.91 1.60 -13.02
N ALA A 59 9.52 2.46 -12.19
CA ALA A 59 9.12 3.86 -12.05
C ALA A 59 9.68 4.79 -13.16
N GLU A 60 10.58 4.31 -14.02
CA GLU A 60 11.28 5.13 -15.00
C GLU A 60 10.32 5.78 -16.01
N THR A 61 9.34 5.03 -16.52
CA THR A 61 8.37 5.56 -17.50
C THR A 61 7.53 6.70 -16.93
N THR A 62 7.04 6.57 -15.69
CA THR A 62 6.26 7.66 -15.06
C THR A 62 7.14 8.87 -14.75
N TRP A 63 8.40 8.64 -14.34
CA TRP A 63 9.36 9.70 -14.09
C TRP A 63 9.62 10.54 -15.36
N GLN A 64 9.91 9.89 -16.49
CA GLN A 64 10.13 10.60 -17.76
C GLN A 64 8.89 11.38 -18.21
N MET A 65 7.70 10.80 -18.07
CA MET A 65 6.45 11.49 -18.43
C MET A 65 6.16 12.70 -17.53
N GLN A 66 6.33 12.57 -16.21
CA GLN A 66 6.16 13.66 -15.25
C GLN A 66 7.18 14.77 -15.51
N ARG A 67 8.42 14.42 -15.82
CA ARG A 67 9.48 15.39 -16.09
C ARG A 67 9.22 16.23 -17.35
N LEU A 68 8.54 15.66 -18.35
CA LEU A 68 8.16 16.34 -19.59
C LEU A 68 6.90 17.22 -19.43
N ARG A 69 5.96 16.80 -18.58
CA ARG A 69 4.64 17.43 -18.43
C ARG A 69 4.59 18.44 -17.29
N ASP A 70 5.23 18.12 -16.17
CA ASP A 70 5.12 18.81 -14.89
C ASP A 70 6.43 19.57 -14.58
N ASN A 71 6.66 19.97 -13.33
CA ASN A 71 7.94 20.57 -12.94
C ASN A 71 9.02 19.46 -12.87
N PRO A 72 10.09 19.53 -13.67
CA PRO A 72 11.12 18.50 -13.71
C PRO A 72 11.81 18.30 -12.36
N ALA A 73 12.00 19.36 -11.57
CA ALA A 73 12.61 19.24 -10.25
C ALA A 73 11.75 18.43 -9.27
N CYS A 74 10.42 18.55 -9.36
CA CYS A 74 9.49 17.76 -8.55
C CYS A 74 9.49 16.29 -9.00
N ALA A 75 9.53 16.04 -10.30
CA ALA A 75 9.59 14.68 -10.85
C ALA A 75 10.89 13.97 -10.48
N ASP A 76 12.03 14.67 -10.55
CA ASP A 76 13.35 14.14 -10.16
C ASP A 76 13.38 13.81 -8.66
N GLN A 77 12.87 14.71 -7.79
CA GLN A 77 12.76 14.45 -6.35
C GLN A 77 11.88 13.24 -6.02
N GLU A 78 10.73 13.10 -6.68
CA GLU A 78 9.84 11.95 -6.48
C GLU A 78 10.53 10.63 -6.90
N HIS A 79 11.28 10.65 -8.01
CA HIS A 79 11.98 9.46 -8.49
C HIS A 79 13.15 9.08 -7.58
N GLU A 80 13.98 10.05 -7.17
CA GLU A 80 15.12 9.83 -6.27
C GLU A 80 14.67 9.29 -4.90
N ALA A 81 13.55 9.78 -4.36
CA ALA A 81 12.99 9.28 -3.11
C ALA A 81 12.66 7.78 -3.17
N LYS A 82 12.33 7.24 -4.36
CA LYS A 82 12.01 5.81 -4.54
C LYS A 82 13.23 4.90 -4.38
N ALA A 83 14.45 5.43 -4.51
CA ALA A 83 15.69 4.69 -4.36
C ALA A 83 16.10 4.49 -2.89
N ASN A 84 15.51 5.24 -1.95
CA ASN A 84 15.81 5.13 -0.53
C ASN A 84 15.01 3.98 0.11
N ASP A 85 15.61 2.80 0.26
CA ASP A 85 14.98 1.65 0.95
C ASP A 85 14.77 1.88 2.45
N ALA A 86 15.43 2.89 3.05
CA ALA A 86 15.23 3.26 4.44
C ALA A 86 14.02 4.19 4.67
N ASP A 87 13.26 4.53 3.62
CA ASP A 87 11.99 5.24 3.76
C ASP A 87 11.00 4.40 4.59
N PRO A 88 10.61 4.85 5.80
CA PRO A 88 9.68 4.10 6.65
C PRO A 88 8.24 4.11 6.11
N GLY A 89 7.99 4.83 5.02
CA GLY A 89 6.67 5.10 4.49
C GLY A 89 5.87 6.05 5.38
N LEU A 90 4.55 6.04 5.22
CA LEU A 90 3.66 6.86 6.04
C LEU A 90 3.56 6.28 7.45
N ASN A 91 4.04 7.04 8.44
CA ASN A 91 3.93 6.69 9.85
C ASN A 91 3.19 7.78 10.64
N VAL A 92 2.49 7.39 11.71
CA VAL A 92 1.64 8.29 12.51
C VAL A 92 2.24 8.50 13.90
N LYS A 93 2.11 9.72 14.44
CA LYS A 93 2.39 10.05 15.85
C LYS A 93 1.16 10.74 16.42
N LEU A 94 0.53 10.13 17.42
CA LEU A 94 -0.66 10.67 18.05
C LEU A 94 -0.30 11.29 19.40
N SER A 95 -0.82 12.50 19.65
CA SER A 95 -0.70 13.20 20.94
C SER A 95 -1.98 13.11 21.78
N PHE A 96 -3.01 12.45 21.27
CA PHE A 96 -4.32 12.26 21.92
C PHE A 96 -4.89 10.89 21.56
N ASP A 97 -5.89 10.43 22.30
CA ASP A 97 -6.62 9.21 21.97
C ASP A 97 -7.65 9.50 20.89
N ILE A 98 -7.46 8.89 19.71
CA ILE A 98 -8.39 9.01 18.58
C ILE A 98 -9.77 8.39 18.85
N ASN A 99 -9.87 7.53 19.86
CA ASN A 99 -11.12 6.89 20.26
C ASN A 99 -11.87 7.69 21.34
N ASP A 100 -11.27 8.75 21.88
CA ASP A 100 -11.93 9.62 22.85
C ASP A 100 -12.85 10.61 22.13
N ASP A 101 -14.16 10.35 22.22
CA ASP A 101 -15.18 11.29 21.75
C ASP A 101 -15.39 12.40 22.79
N VAL A 102 -14.50 13.38 22.78
CA VAL A 102 -14.59 14.58 23.63
C VAL A 102 -15.89 15.38 23.41
N ALA A 103 -16.59 15.17 22.30
CA ALA A 103 -17.86 15.83 21.99
C ALA A 103 -19.08 15.08 22.56
N ALA A 104 -18.93 13.81 22.95
CA ALA A 104 -20.02 12.98 23.47
C ALA A 104 -20.83 13.63 24.60
N PRO A 105 -20.23 14.30 25.62
CA PRO A 105 -20.99 14.98 26.67
C PRO A 105 -21.91 16.08 26.14
N TYR A 106 -21.49 16.79 25.08
CA TYR A 106 -22.26 17.88 24.49
C TYR A 106 -23.36 17.35 23.57
N ILE A 107 -23.08 16.28 22.81
CA ILE A 107 -24.07 15.61 21.95
C ILE A 107 -25.16 14.96 22.80
N ALA A 108 -24.81 14.37 23.94
CA ALA A 108 -25.74 13.72 24.86
C ALA A 108 -26.78 14.70 25.45
N THR A 109 -26.50 16.00 25.50
CA THR A 109 -27.49 17.02 25.89
C THR A 109 -28.60 17.24 24.85
N GLY A 110 -28.43 16.73 23.62
CA GLY A 110 -29.35 16.92 22.51
C GLY A 110 -29.25 18.30 21.82
N ALA A 111 -28.45 19.23 22.34
CA ALA A 111 -28.25 20.54 21.72
C ALA A 111 -27.37 20.43 20.47
N ARG A 112 -27.94 20.72 19.29
CA ARG A 112 -27.25 20.67 17.99
C ARG A 112 -27.12 22.06 17.38
N PRO A 113 -25.98 22.76 17.57
CA PRO A 113 -25.77 24.07 16.96
C PRO A 113 -25.69 23.96 15.43
N LYS A 114 -26.33 24.89 14.73
CA LYS A 114 -26.33 24.95 13.26
C LYS A 114 -25.03 25.57 12.77
N VAL A 115 -24.39 24.94 11.79
CA VAL A 115 -23.23 25.49 11.05
C VAL A 115 -23.63 25.76 9.61
N ALA A 116 -23.41 26.99 9.13
CA ALA A 116 -23.61 27.31 7.72
C ALA A 116 -22.40 26.83 6.91
N VAL A 117 -22.56 25.76 6.15
CA VAL A 117 -21.54 25.26 5.22
C VAL A 117 -21.75 25.95 3.87
N LEU A 118 -20.94 26.97 3.59
CA LEU A 118 -21.04 27.74 2.35
C LEU A 118 -20.32 27.00 1.22
N ALA A 119 -21.04 26.78 0.11
CA ALA A 119 -20.51 26.21 -1.12
C ALA A 119 -20.92 27.07 -2.32
N ARG A 120 -20.01 27.22 -3.29
CA ARG A 120 -20.24 27.90 -4.56
C ARG A 120 -20.30 26.87 -5.69
N ALA A 121 -21.08 27.13 -6.74
CA ALA A 121 -21.11 26.28 -7.93
C ALA A 121 -19.69 26.04 -8.48
N GLY A 122 -19.32 24.76 -8.61
CA GLY A 122 -17.96 24.30 -8.97
C GLY A 122 -17.09 23.87 -7.79
N GLY A 123 -17.49 24.16 -6.54
CA GLY A 123 -16.96 23.50 -5.37
C GLY A 123 -17.66 22.16 -5.22
N GLU A 124 -16.98 21.07 -5.56
CA GLU A 124 -17.54 19.73 -5.33
C GLU A 124 -17.87 19.54 -3.84
N LEU A 125 -19.18 19.46 -3.56
CA LEU A 125 -19.73 18.51 -2.62
C LEU A 125 -20.35 17.37 -3.46
N PRO A 126 -19.84 16.13 -3.44
CA PRO A 126 -20.52 15.01 -4.05
C PRO A 126 -21.47 14.33 -3.05
N ARG A 127 -22.76 14.29 -3.43
CA ARG A 127 -23.94 13.47 -3.03
C ARG A 127 -24.00 12.82 -1.65
#